data_AF-A0AAW0RJ66-F1
#
_entry.id   AF-A0AAW0RJ66-F1
#
_cell.length_a   1.000
_cell.length_b   1.000
_cell.length_c   1.000
_cell.angle_alpha   90.00
_cell.angle_beta   90.00
_cell.angle_gamma   90.00
#
_symmetry.space_group_name_H-M   'P 1'
#
loop_
_entity.id
_entity.type
_entity.pdbx_description
1 polymer ?
#
loop_
_entity_poly.entity_id
_entity_poly.type
_entity_poly.pdbx_seq_one_letter_code
_entity_poly.pdbx_strand_id
1 'polypeptide(L)'
;MELDAKQGATASLRLDKETRTITLLPAEQLLREFLLECAQSFPGLEIWVTGGWIRDRLLGIPSSDLDLALSNLTGKEFGTFLEEYSANPKVESRYSQKAAELGISGSLFTRFHIMKKNAIMSKKLETAGGRLFGLDVDLVNLRKEVYDGQTRNPDMEFGTAEEDAFRRDATVNALFYNLKKQQVVDLTGRGLEDLDAKIMRTPLDPMRTFMDDPLRVLRLIRVGSKLGFSIHPEAASCMRNAQIHRALETIITRDRVGAELIM
;
A
#
# COMPACT_ATOMS: atom_id res chain seq x y z
N MET A 1 -12.99 -58.61 -27.15
CA MET A 1 -12.45 -57.56 -28.04
C MET A 1 -13.16 -56.27 -27.66
N GLU A 2 -12.66 -55.53 -26.66
CA GLU A 2 -11.72 -54.39 -26.86
C GLU A 2 -12.36 -53.35 -27.80
N LEU A 3 -12.72 -52.14 -27.37
CA LEU A 3 -11.90 -51.16 -26.67
C LEU A 3 -12.70 -50.15 -25.82
N ASP A 4 -12.02 -49.79 -24.74
CA ASP A 4 -12.23 -48.70 -23.79
C ASP A 4 -11.76 -47.36 -24.40
N ALA A 5 -12.45 -46.23 -24.19
CA ALA A 5 -11.91 -44.88 -24.41
C ALA A 5 -12.76 -43.78 -23.72
N LYS A 6 -12.49 -43.62 -22.43
CA LYS A 6 -12.52 -42.38 -21.63
C LYS A 6 -12.81 -41.07 -22.39
N GLN A 7 -13.90 -40.40 -22.00
CA GLN A 7 -13.98 -38.93 -22.02
C GLN A 7 -13.80 -38.41 -20.59
N GLY A 8 -12.56 -38.05 -20.28
CA GLY A 8 -12.21 -37.16 -19.19
C GLY A 8 -11.40 -36.01 -19.77
N ALA A 9 -11.91 -34.78 -19.65
CA ALA A 9 -11.16 -33.54 -19.87
C ALA A 9 -11.96 -32.41 -19.19
N THR A 10 -11.69 -32.17 -17.92
CA THR A 10 -10.83 -31.07 -17.40
C THR A 10 -11.68 -29.93 -16.86
N ALA A 11 -12.21 -30.14 -15.65
CA ALA A 11 -12.38 -29.06 -14.71
C ALA A 11 -10.98 -28.53 -14.38
N SER A 12 -10.61 -27.41 -15.00
CA SER A 12 -9.38 -26.70 -14.66
C SER A 12 -9.54 -26.19 -13.22
N LEU A 13 -8.99 -26.93 -12.26
CA LEU A 13 -8.66 -26.42 -10.94
C LEU A 13 -7.83 -25.15 -11.15
N ARG A 14 -8.45 -23.98 -10.93
CA ARG A 14 -7.70 -22.75 -10.67
C ARG A 14 -6.99 -22.99 -9.35
N LEU A 15 -5.72 -23.40 -9.47
CA LEU A 15 -4.78 -23.54 -8.37
C LEU A 15 -4.82 -22.27 -7.53
N ASP A 16 -5.10 -22.43 -6.23
CA ASP A 16 -4.95 -21.39 -5.22
C ASP A 16 -3.51 -20.85 -5.33
N LYS A 17 -3.36 -19.66 -5.92
CA LYS A 17 -2.08 -18.94 -5.89
C LYS A 17 -1.75 -18.70 -4.41
N GLU A 18 -0.65 -19.31 -3.98
CA GLU A 18 -0.15 -19.39 -2.61
C GLU A 18 -0.50 -18.16 -1.76
N THR A 19 -1.37 -18.36 -0.76
CA THR A 19 -1.68 -17.31 0.21
C THR A 19 -0.46 -17.14 1.11
N ARG A 20 0.42 -16.17 0.81
CA ARG A 20 1.54 -15.86 1.70
C ARG A 20 0.99 -15.25 3.00
N THR A 21 1.43 -15.82 4.12
CA THR A 21 1.10 -15.31 5.45
C THR A 21 2.26 -14.50 5.99
N ILE A 22 1.95 -13.42 6.69
CA ILE A 22 2.94 -12.63 7.44
C ILE A 22 2.63 -12.84 8.92
N THR A 23 3.61 -13.35 9.66
CA THR A 23 3.54 -13.37 11.11
C THR A 23 3.78 -11.96 11.63
N LEU A 24 2.81 -11.41 12.36
CA LEU A 24 2.93 -10.08 12.97
C LEU A 24 3.84 -10.13 14.20
N LEU A 25 4.63 -9.06 14.38
CA LEU A 25 5.40 -8.85 15.60
C LEU A 25 4.46 -8.46 16.76
N PRO A 26 4.90 -8.57 18.03
CA PRO A 26 4.04 -8.26 19.18
C PRO A 26 3.36 -6.88 19.10
N ALA A 27 4.09 -5.82 18.74
CA ALA A 27 3.54 -4.48 18.59
C ALA A 27 2.51 -4.38 17.46
N GLU A 28 2.74 -5.09 16.35
CA GLU A 28 1.84 -5.10 15.19
C GLU A 28 0.59 -5.93 15.45
N GLN A 29 0.71 -7.00 16.24
CA GLN A 29 -0.43 -7.78 16.70
C GLN A 29 -1.31 -6.96 17.63
N LEU A 30 -0.71 -6.18 18.54
CA LEU A 30 -1.44 -5.28 19.43
C LEU A 30 -2.10 -4.14 18.64
N LEU A 31 -1.37 -3.56 17.68
CA LEU A 31 -1.91 -2.57 16.73
C LEU A 31 -3.12 -3.13 15.97
N ARG A 32 -2.99 -4.34 15.43
CA ARG A 32 -4.07 -5.03 14.73
C ARG A 32 -5.30 -5.19 15.63
N GLU A 33 -5.12 -5.68 16.86
CA GLU A 33 -6.23 -5.86 17.79
C GLU A 33 -6.96 -4.54 18.05
N PHE A 34 -6.20 -3.49 18.37
CA PHE A 34 -6.72 -2.14 18.60
C PHE A 34 -7.52 -1.61 17.40
N LEU A 35 -6.94 -1.67 16.20
CA LEU A 35 -7.58 -1.18 14.98
C LEU A 35 -8.85 -1.96 14.63
N LEU A 36 -8.85 -3.28 14.81
CA LEU A 36 -10.03 -4.11 14.55
C LEU A 36 -11.15 -3.89 15.58
N GLU A 37 -10.80 -3.53 16.82
CA GLU A 37 -11.79 -3.10 17.82
C GLU A 37 -12.40 -1.76 17.43
N CYS A 38 -11.58 -0.77 17.06
CA CYS A 38 -12.04 0.53 16.55
C CYS A 38 -12.92 0.39 15.30
N ALA A 39 -12.58 -0.52 14.39
CA ALA A 39 -13.34 -0.75 13.16
C ALA A 39 -14.78 -1.25 13.41
N GLN A 40 -15.09 -1.80 14.60
CA GLN A 40 -16.46 -2.23 14.94
C GLN A 40 -17.45 -1.05 15.01
N SER A 41 -16.95 0.16 15.25
CA SER A 41 -17.75 1.39 15.24
C SER A 41 -18.13 1.86 13.83
N PHE A 42 -17.56 1.26 12.78
CA PHE A 42 -17.72 1.67 11.39
C PHE A 42 -18.15 0.50 10.51
N PRO A 43 -19.47 0.31 10.29
CA PRO A 43 -19.97 -0.76 9.44
C PRO A 43 -19.36 -0.73 8.04
N GLY A 44 -18.84 -1.87 7.59
CA GLY A 44 -18.25 -2.01 6.25
C GLY A 44 -16.84 -1.45 6.10
N LEU A 45 -16.23 -0.91 7.17
CA LEU A 45 -14.83 -0.50 7.13
C LEU A 45 -13.92 -1.72 6.96
N GLU A 46 -13.09 -1.68 5.92
CA GLU A 46 -11.96 -2.58 5.74
C GLU A 46 -10.67 -1.80 5.94
N ILE A 47 -9.74 -2.41 6.67
CA ILE A 47 -8.41 -1.87 6.92
C ILE A 47 -7.39 -2.80 6.29
N TRP A 48 -6.54 -2.23 5.45
CA TRP A 48 -5.48 -2.93 4.74
C TRP A 48 -4.14 -2.30 5.09
N VAL A 49 -3.12 -3.10 5.39
CA VAL A 49 -1.75 -2.59 5.27
C VAL A 49 -1.39 -2.62 3.79
N THR A 50 -0.68 -1.61 3.29
CA THR A 50 -0.31 -1.54 1.86
C THR A 50 1.14 -1.10 1.70
N GLY A 51 1.67 -1.22 0.48
CA GLY A 51 2.93 -0.58 0.13
C GLY A 51 4.18 -1.31 0.62
N GLY A 52 5.21 -0.51 0.97
CA GLY A 52 6.57 -0.99 1.18
C GLY A 52 6.72 -1.98 2.34
N TRP A 53 5.92 -1.83 3.40
CA TRP A 53 5.99 -2.70 4.58
C TRP A 53 5.82 -4.18 4.21
N ILE A 54 4.85 -4.53 3.35
CA ILE A 54 4.57 -5.93 2.99
C ILE A 54 5.75 -6.53 2.22
N ARG A 55 6.25 -5.80 1.22
CA ARG A 55 7.41 -6.16 0.42
C ARG A 55 8.63 -6.39 1.31
N ASP A 56 8.92 -5.43 2.19
CA ASP A 56 10.08 -5.45 3.06
C ASP A 56 9.98 -6.62 4.05
N ARG A 57 8.79 -6.89 4.59
CA ARG A 57 8.55 -8.07 5.44
C ARG A 57 8.78 -9.38 4.73
N LEU A 58 8.30 -9.53 3.51
CA LEU A 58 8.52 -10.74 2.71
C LEU A 58 10.00 -10.91 2.29
N LEU A 59 10.78 -9.83 2.27
CA LEU A 59 12.23 -9.85 2.02
C LEU A 59 13.07 -9.97 3.31
N GLY A 60 12.45 -9.99 4.50
CA GLY A 60 13.16 -9.99 5.77
C GLY A 60 13.84 -8.66 6.12
N ILE A 61 13.43 -7.56 5.48
CA ILE A 61 13.91 -6.21 5.74
C ILE A 61 13.06 -5.60 6.85
N PRO A 62 13.66 -5.10 7.95
CA PRO A 62 12.92 -4.41 9.00
C PRO A 62 12.21 -3.16 8.48
N SER A 63 10.94 -2.99 8.85
CA SER A 63 10.16 -1.77 8.62
C SER A 63 9.24 -1.52 9.82
N SER A 64 9.16 -0.26 10.24
CA SER A 64 8.27 0.23 11.31
C SER A 64 7.19 1.17 10.80
N ASP A 65 7.16 1.42 9.49
CA ASP A 65 6.26 2.37 8.83
C ASP A 65 5.13 1.60 8.15
N LEU A 66 3.88 1.84 8.58
CA LEU A 66 2.69 1.16 8.09
C LEU A 66 1.72 2.13 7.43
N ASP A 67 1.56 1.98 6.13
CA ASP A 67 0.45 2.60 5.37
C ASP A 67 -0.84 1.79 5.57
N LEU A 68 -1.76 2.30 6.38
CA LEU A 68 -3.08 1.72 6.62
C LEU A 68 -4.13 2.34 5.68
N ALA A 69 -4.50 1.59 4.64
CA ALA A 69 -5.53 2.01 3.70
C ALA A 69 -6.94 1.62 4.18
N LEU A 70 -7.81 2.62 4.20
CA LEU A 70 -9.19 2.55 4.67
C LEU A 70 -10.17 2.55 3.48
N SER A 71 -11.18 1.67 3.51
CA SER A 71 -12.12 1.51 2.39
C SER A 71 -13.15 2.62 2.23
N ASN A 72 -13.68 3.16 3.33
CA ASN A 72 -14.83 4.07 3.30
C ASN A 72 -14.77 5.22 4.33
N LEU A 73 -13.60 5.45 4.93
CA LEU A 73 -13.34 6.56 5.87
C LEU A 73 -12.08 7.30 5.47
N THR A 74 -12.07 8.63 5.63
CA THR A 74 -10.83 9.41 5.49
C THR A 74 -9.87 9.11 6.62
N GLY A 75 -8.57 9.27 6.35
CA GLY A 75 -7.53 9.11 7.38
C GLY A 75 -7.71 10.09 8.54
N LYS A 76 -8.23 11.29 8.28
CA LYS A 76 -8.56 12.27 9.32
C LYS A 76 -9.73 11.82 10.21
N GLU A 77 -10.84 11.38 9.63
CA GLU A 77 -12.00 10.92 10.40
C GLU A 77 -11.62 9.76 11.31
N PHE A 78 -10.94 8.76 10.74
CA PHE A 78 -10.51 7.59 11.51
C PHE A 78 -9.42 7.96 12.53
N GLY A 79 -8.43 8.78 12.16
CA GLY A 79 -7.39 9.25 13.07
C GLY A 79 -7.94 10.02 14.27
N THR A 80 -8.94 10.88 14.04
CA THR A 80 -9.63 11.63 15.11
C THR A 80 -10.37 10.66 16.04
N PHE A 81 -11.06 9.67 15.48
CA PHE A 81 -11.69 8.61 16.28
C PHE A 81 -10.65 7.81 17.09
N LEU A 82 -9.50 7.46 16.53
CA LEU A 82 -8.45 6.74 17.26
C LEU A 82 -7.91 7.56 18.45
N GLU A 83 -7.78 8.89 18.30
CA GLU A 83 -7.43 9.79 19.41
C GLU A 83 -8.47 9.74 20.53
N GLU A 84 -9.74 9.92 20.19
CA GLU A 84 -10.82 9.92 21.18
C GLU A 84 -10.98 8.55 21.86
N TYR A 85 -10.87 7.48 21.08
CA TYR A 85 -11.00 6.11 21.56
C TYR A 85 -9.85 5.73 22.49
N SER A 86 -8.61 6.10 22.14
CA SER A 86 -7.42 5.84 22.97
C SER A 86 -7.39 6.65 24.26
N ALA A 87 -7.97 7.86 24.27
CA ALA A 87 -8.06 8.72 25.45
C ALA A 87 -9.09 8.24 26.49
N ASN A 88 -9.91 7.23 26.17
CA ASN A 88 -10.81 6.63 27.16
C ASN A 88 -10.01 5.89 28.24
N PRO A 89 -10.13 6.24 29.54
CA PRO A 89 -9.29 5.66 30.60
C PRO A 89 -9.33 4.13 30.68
N LYS A 90 -10.47 3.50 30.35
CA LYS A 90 -10.59 2.04 30.33
C LYS A 90 -9.80 1.42 29.17
N VAL A 91 -9.82 2.07 28.01
CA VAL A 91 -9.09 1.63 26.82
C VAL A 91 -7.60 1.82 27.04
N GLU A 92 -7.19 3.02 27.49
CA GLU A 92 -5.80 3.36 27.80
C GLU A 92 -5.21 2.35 28.79
N SER A 93 -5.88 2.12 29.92
CA SER A 93 -5.44 1.16 30.94
C SER A 93 -5.27 -0.26 30.39
N ARG A 94 -6.26 -0.75 29.63
CA ARG A 94 -6.25 -2.10 29.03
C ARG A 94 -5.11 -2.28 28.03
N TYR A 95 -4.93 -1.35 27.10
CA TYR A 95 -3.88 -1.45 26.09
C TYR A 95 -2.49 -1.14 26.66
N SER A 96 -2.39 -0.35 27.72
CA SER A 96 -1.14 -0.16 28.48
C SER A 96 -0.68 -1.43 29.16
N GLN A 97 -1.61 -2.14 29.82
CA GLN A 97 -1.29 -3.42 30.44
C GLN A 97 -0.82 -4.45 29.40
N LYS A 98 -1.56 -4.61 28.30
CA LYS A 98 -1.17 -5.52 27.21
C LYS A 98 0.19 -5.17 26.61
N ALA A 99 0.46 -3.88 26.40
CA ALA A 99 1.74 -3.44 25.88
C ALA A 99 2.90 -3.77 26.84
N ALA A 100 2.70 -3.58 28.15
CA ALA A 100 3.68 -3.93 29.17
C ALA A 100 3.96 -5.44 29.22
N GLU A 101 2.91 -6.28 29.12
CA GLU A 101 3.03 -7.74 29.05
C GLU A 101 3.83 -8.21 27.82
N LEU A 102 3.74 -7.47 26.71
CA LEU A 102 4.47 -7.72 25.47
C LEU A 102 5.85 -7.05 25.43
N GLY A 103 6.27 -6.35 26.49
CA GLY A 103 7.55 -5.64 26.56
C GLY A 103 7.65 -4.40 25.64
N ILE A 104 6.52 -3.86 25.18
CA ILE A 104 6.47 -2.69 24.31
C ILE A 104 6.66 -1.44 25.16
N SER A 105 7.85 -0.83 25.07
CA SER A 105 8.23 0.36 25.85
C SER A 105 8.06 1.65 25.03
N GLY A 106 7.36 2.65 25.55
CA GLY A 106 7.22 3.97 24.92
C GLY A 106 5.82 4.58 25.01
N SER A 107 5.60 5.71 24.32
CA SER A 107 4.26 6.29 24.14
C SER A 107 3.42 5.33 23.32
N LEU A 108 2.38 4.77 23.93
CA LEU A 108 1.47 3.80 23.28
C LEU A 108 0.65 4.43 22.18
N PHE A 109 0.45 5.72 22.29
CA PHE A 109 -0.33 6.53 21.37
C PHE A 109 0.31 7.90 21.27
N THR A 110 0.35 8.47 20.07
CA THR A 110 0.56 9.90 19.87
C THR A 110 -0.62 10.48 19.13
N ARG A 111 -0.86 11.77 19.32
CA ARG A 111 -1.84 12.51 18.52
C ARG A 111 -1.59 12.29 17.01
N PHE A 112 -2.64 12.12 16.25
CA PHE A 112 -2.60 12.10 14.79
C PHE A 112 -2.51 13.53 14.26
N HIS A 113 -1.59 13.72 13.32
CA HIS A 113 -1.44 14.97 12.60
C HIS A 113 -2.06 14.83 11.23
N ILE A 114 -3.02 15.70 10.90
CA ILE A 114 -3.58 15.77 9.55
C ILE A 114 -2.45 16.20 8.61
N MET A 115 -2.13 15.34 7.65
CA MET A 115 -1.12 15.66 6.66
C MET A 115 -1.75 16.61 5.65
N LYS A 116 -1.36 17.90 5.70
CA LYS A 116 -1.72 18.85 4.65
C LYS A 116 -0.92 18.53 3.39
N LYS A 117 -1.28 17.46 2.65
CA LYS A 117 -0.77 17.29 1.29
C LYS A 117 -1.35 18.43 0.45
N ASN A 118 -0.45 19.20 -0.16
CA ASN A 118 -0.66 20.33 -1.07
C ASN A 118 -2.11 20.49 -1.57
N ALA A 119 -2.66 21.70 -1.43
CA ALA A 119 -4.00 22.14 -1.86
C ALA A 119 -4.36 21.90 -3.35
N ILE A 120 -3.50 21.19 -4.08
CA ILE A 120 -3.60 20.76 -5.46
C ILE A 120 -4.29 19.37 -5.57
N MET A 121 -4.30 18.57 -4.50
CA MET A 121 -5.04 17.30 -4.46
C MET A 121 -6.39 17.48 -3.77
N SER A 122 -7.44 16.90 -4.37
CA SER A 122 -8.84 17.06 -4.00
C SER A 122 -9.10 17.04 -2.49
N LYS A 123 -9.95 17.96 -2.00
CA LYS A 123 -10.39 18.08 -0.58
C LYS A 123 -11.08 16.82 -0.03
N LYS A 124 -11.27 15.78 -0.83
CA LYS A 124 -12.10 14.61 -0.54
C LYS A 124 -11.40 13.48 0.21
N LEU A 125 -10.06 13.43 0.27
CA LEU A 125 -9.31 12.33 0.90
C LEU A 125 -8.19 12.84 1.81
N GLU A 126 -8.57 13.35 2.99
CA GLU A 126 -7.61 13.80 4.01
C GLU A 126 -6.90 12.60 4.66
N THR A 127 -5.57 12.60 4.66
CA THR A 127 -4.74 11.57 5.33
C THR A 127 -4.25 12.06 6.69
N ALA A 128 -3.90 11.14 7.58
CA ALA A 128 -3.38 11.47 8.91
C ALA A 128 -2.23 10.54 9.28
N GLY A 129 -1.18 11.07 9.90
CA GLY A 129 -0.03 10.30 10.36
C GLY A 129 0.10 10.40 11.88
N GLY A 130 0.52 9.31 12.52
CA GLY A 130 0.70 9.23 13.98
C GLY A 130 1.53 8.03 14.38
N ARG A 131 1.69 7.81 15.68
CA ARG A 131 2.42 6.65 16.22
C ARG A 131 1.53 5.86 17.17
N LEU A 132 1.49 4.56 16.97
CA LEU A 132 0.72 3.61 17.78
C LEU A 132 1.60 2.43 18.19
N PHE A 133 1.69 2.17 19.49
CA PHE A 133 2.49 1.07 20.06
C PHE A 133 3.95 1.07 19.60
N GLY A 134 4.52 2.26 19.39
CA GLY A 134 5.88 2.45 18.87
C GLY A 134 6.03 2.29 17.35
N LEU A 135 4.94 2.05 16.61
CA LEU A 135 4.91 1.94 15.15
C LEU A 135 4.46 3.26 14.51
N ASP A 136 5.12 3.67 13.44
CA ASP A 136 4.70 4.82 12.65
C ASP A 136 3.56 4.38 11.72
N VAL A 137 2.46 5.12 11.75
CA VAL A 137 1.20 4.75 11.09
C VAL A 137 0.68 5.92 10.27
N ASP A 138 0.57 5.69 8.97
CA ASP A 138 -0.07 6.60 8.03
C ASP A 138 -1.45 6.06 7.64
N LEU A 139 -2.50 6.80 8.02
CA LEU A 139 -3.89 6.52 7.65
C LEU A 139 -4.16 7.13 6.28
N VAL A 140 -4.34 6.25 5.30
CA VAL A 140 -4.59 6.60 3.90
C VAL A 140 -5.91 6.00 3.44
N ASN A 141 -6.36 6.43 2.26
CA ASN A 141 -7.56 5.90 1.64
C ASN A 141 -7.20 4.85 0.59
N LEU A 142 -8.08 3.86 0.43
CA LEU A 142 -8.19 3.18 -0.86
C LEU A 142 -8.75 4.20 -1.85
N ARG A 143 -8.00 4.45 -2.92
CA ARG A 143 -8.34 5.52 -3.86
C ARG A 143 -8.35 5.04 -5.29
N LYS A 144 -9.28 5.62 -6.03
CA LYS A 144 -9.35 5.60 -7.47
C LYS A 144 -8.86 6.95 -8.01
N GLU A 145 -7.95 6.90 -8.98
CA GLU A 145 -7.50 8.08 -9.70
C GLU A 145 -8.35 8.24 -10.97
N VAL A 146 -9.00 9.40 -11.11
CA VAL A 146 -9.83 9.76 -12.26
C VAL A 146 -9.14 10.90 -13.00
N TYR A 147 -8.73 10.65 -14.23
CA TYR A 147 -8.07 11.63 -15.09
C TYR A 147 -9.10 12.23 -16.07
N ASP A 148 -9.24 13.55 -16.08
CA ASP A 148 -10.13 14.28 -16.99
C ASP A 148 -9.54 14.49 -18.41
N GLY A 149 -8.28 14.13 -18.59
CA GLY A 149 -7.51 14.32 -19.84
C GLY A 149 -7.11 15.77 -20.12
N GLN A 150 -7.54 16.73 -19.28
CA GLN A 150 -7.21 18.15 -19.38
C GLN A 150 -6.10 18.54 -18.41
N THR A 151 -6.09 17.94 -17.21
CA THR A 151 -5.06 18.12 -16.19
C THR A 151 -4.35 16.80 -15.91
N ARG A 152 -3.07 16.87 -15.53
CA ARG A 152 -2.27 15.68 -15.16
C ARG A 152 -2.47 15.25 -13.70
N ASN A 153 -3.11 16.08 -12.88
CA ASN A 153 -3.41 15.72 -11.51
C ASN A 153 -4.79 15.05 -11.49
N PRO A 154 -4.89 13.76 -11.14
CA PRO A 154 -6.17 13.09 -11.11
C PRO A 154 -7.02 13.64 -9.96
N ASP A 155 -8.33 13.64 -10.17
CA ASP A 155 -9.27 13.67 -9.07
C ASP A 155 -9.21 12.33 -8.33
N MET A 156 -9.22 12.39 -7.00
CA MET A 156 -9.18 11.20 -6.16
C MET A 156 -10.53 10.97 -5.49
N GLU A 157 -11.01 9.74 -5.61
CA GLU A 157 -12.24 9.26 -4.98
C GLU A 157 -11.96 8.00 -4.18
N PHE A 158 -12.90 7.62 -3.31
CA PHE A 158 -12.86 6.30 -2.67
C PHE A 158 -12.85 5.22 -3.75
N GLY A 159 -11.91 4.29 -3.63
CA GLY A 159 -11.74 3.19 -4.56
C GLY A 159 -11.75 1.84 -3.85
N THR A 160 -11.77 0.79 -4.65
CA THR A 160 -11.52 -0.58 -4.18
C THR A 160 -10.03 -0.83 -3.97
N ALA A 161 -9.68 -1.91 -3.25
CA ALA A 161 -8.28 -2.32 -3.11
C ALA A 161 -7.64 -2.62 -4.48
N GLU A 162 -8.43 -3.15 -5.42
CA GLU A 162 -7.97 -3.46 -6.77
C GLU A 162 -7.64 -2.19 -7.55
N GLU A 163 -8.54 -1.20 -7.54
CA GLU A 163 -8.30 0.11 -8.15
C GLU A 163 -7.07 0.80 -7.53
N ASP A 164 -6.89 0.71 -6.21
CA ASP A 164 -5.71 1.24 -5.52
C ASP A 164 -4.42 0.49 -5.91
N ALA A 165 -4.49 -0.81 -6.14
CA ALA A 165 -3.34 -1.62 -6.56
C ALA A 165 -2.85 -1.20 -7.96
N PHE A 166 -3.78 -1.07 -8.92
CA PHE A 166 -3.44 -0.80 -10.31
C PHE A 166 -2.94 0.63 -10.57
N ARG A 167 -3.23 1.59 -9.69
CA ARG A 167 -2.67 2.94 -9.78
C ARG A 167 -1.26 3.08 -9.18
N ARG A 168 -0.68 2.02 -8.60
CA ARG A 168 0.66 2.10 -7.98
C ARG A 168 1.78 2.07 -9.03
N ASP A 169 2.99 2.41 -8.59
CA ASP A 169 4.18 2.48 -9.43
C ASP A 169 4.74 1.11 -9.80
N ALA A 170 4.72 0.15 -8.85
CA ALA A 170 5.28 -1.18 -9.03
C ALA A 170 4.36 -2.29 -8.50
N THR A 171 4.33 -3.45 -9.15
CA THR A 171 3.60 -4.66 -8.73
C THR A 171 4.01 -5.10 -7.32
N VAL A 172 5.31 -5.09 -7.03
CA VAL A 172 5.87 -5.42 -5.70
C VAL A 172 5.47 -4.43 -4.60
N ASN A 173 5.07 -3.20 -4.94
CA ASN A 173 4.54 -2.20 -4.01
C ASN A 173 3.00 -2.17 -3.98
N ALA A 174 2.36 -2.98 -4.82
CA ALA A 174 0.91 -3.13 -4.97
C ALA A 174 0.38 -4.39 -4.27
N LEU A 175 1.15 -4.92 -3.32
CA LEU A 175 0.70 -5.96 -2.41
C LEU A 175 -0.13 -5.32 -1.28
N PHE A 176 -1.13 -6.06 -0.82
CA PHE A 176 -2.04 -5.67 0.25
C PHE A 176 -2.04 -6.74 1.33
N TYR A 177 -2.17 -6.35 2.59
CA TYR A 177 -2.34 -7.27 3.70
C TYR A 177 -3.66 -6.97 4.40
N ASN A 178 -4.61 -7.90 4.29
CA ASN A 178 -5.91 -7.73 4.90
C ASN A 178 -5.78 -7.89 6.42
N LEU A 179 -6.03 -6.82 7.18
CA LEU A 179 -5.78 -6.81 8.61
C LEU A 179 -6.71 -7.81 9.35
N LYS A 180 -7.95 -7.98 8.88
CA LYS A 180 -8.92 -8.91 9.47
C LYS A 180 -8.55 -10.36 9.19
N LYS A 181 -8.34 -10.71 7.92
CA LYS A 181 -8.07 -12.08 7.44
C LYS A 181 -6.62 -12.54 7.67
N GLN A 182 -5.69 -11.61 7.93
CA GLN A 182 -4.27 -11.89 8.12
C GLN A 182 -3.61 -12.56 6.89
N GLN A 183 -3.93 -12.05 5.71
CA GLN A 183 -3.51 -12.64 4.44
C GLN A 183 -2.91 -11.56 3.55
N VAL A 184 -1.80 -11.88 2.89
CA VAL A 184 -1.30 -11.09 1.78
C VAL A 184 -2.16 -11.38 0.55
N VAL A 185 -2.57 -10.32 -0.13
CA VAL A 185 -3.38 -10.34 -1.34
C VAL A 185 -2.61 -9.60 -2.43
N ASP A 186 -2.37 -10.29 -3.54
CA ASP A 186 -1.80 -9.74 -4.75
C ASP A 186 -2.89 -9.52 -5.79
N LEU A 187 -3.41 -8.29 -5.83
CA LEU A 187 -4.49 -7.90 -6.73
C LEU A 187 -4.01 -7.70 -8.17
N THR A 188 -2.70 -7.48 -8.37
CA THR A 188 -2.10 -7.42 -9.71
C THR A 188 -1.88 -8.80 -10.31
N GLY A 189 -1.80 -9.83 -9.47
CA GLY A 189 -1.51 -11.21 -9.82
C GLY A 189 -0.07 -11.49 -10.24
N ARG A 190 0.81 -10.47 -10.20
CA ARG A 190 2.25 -10.54 -10.56
C ARG A 190 3.16 -10.08 -9.43
N GLY A 191 2.67 -9.36 -8.42
CA GLY A 191 3.48 -8.77 -7.35
C GLY A 191 4.29 -9.79 -6.56
N LEU A 192 3.72 -10.96 -6.23
CA LEU A 192 4.47 -12.01 -5.51
C LEU A 192 5.52 -12.70 -6.39
N GLU A 193 5.17 -12.99 -7.65
CA GLU A 193 6.08 -13.58 -8.65
C GLU A 193 7.25 -12.62 -8.94
N ASP A 194 6.95 -11.34 -9.17
CA ASP A 194 7.96 -10.31 -9.44
C ASP A 194 8.83 -10.07 -8.19
N LEU A 195 8.29 -10.22 -6.97
CA LEU A 195 9.06 -10.13 -5.74
C LEU A 195 10.11 -11.23 -5.65
N ASP A 196 9.72 -12.48 -5.91
CA ASP A 196 10.63 -13.64 -5.89
C ASP A 196 11.67 -13.54 -7.01
N ALA A 197 11.24 -13.11 -8.20
CA ALA A 197 12.11 -12.91 -9.36
C ALA A 197 12.99 -11.65 -9.26
N LYS A 198 12.80 -10.81 -8.25
CA LYS A 198 13.48 -9.52 -8.06
C LYS A 198 13.31 -8.59 -9.27
N ILE A 199 12.08 -8.45 -9.73
CA ILE A 199 11.69 -7.65 -10.90
C ILE A 199 10.88 -6.42 -10.47
N MET A 200 11.23 -5.25 -11.01
CA MET A 200 10.40 -4.05 -10.96
C MET A 200 9.53 -3.98 -12.22
N ARG A 201 8.23 -4.23 -12.07
CA ARG A 201 7.22 -4.14 -13.14
C ARG A 201 6.11 -3.16 -12.72
N THR A 202 5.55 -2.41 -13.66
CA THR A 202 4.36 -1.58 -13.43
C THR A 202 3.09 -2.47 -13.39
N PRO A 203 2.07 -2.15 -12.57
CA PRO A 203 0.81 -2.90 -12.56
C PRO A 203 0.01 -2.81 -13.87
N LEU A 204 0.06 -1.65 -14.52
CA LEU A 204 -0.55 -1.38 -15.82
C LEU A 204 0.53 -1.26 -16.90
N ASP A 205 0.08 -1.06 -18.15
CA ASP A 205 0.95 -0.72 -19.27
C ASP A 205 1.96 0.39 -18.87
N PRO A 206 3.29 0.18 -19.07
CA PRO A 206 4.29 1.14 -18.62
C PRO A 206 4.19 2.49 -19.33
N MET A 207 3.81 2.53 -20.61
CA MET A 207 3.64 3.81 -21.33
C MET A 207 2.55 4.65 -20.69
N ARG A 208 1.38 4.05 -20.43
CA ARG A 208 0.28 4.72 -19.71
C ARG A 208 0.72 5.16 -18.32
N THR A 209 1.31 4.24 -17.55
CA THR A 209 1.74 4.50 -16.16
C THR A 209 2.70 5.68 -16.07
N PHE A 210 3.67 5.78 -16.99
CA PHE A 210 4.66 6.86 -17.00
C PHE A 210 4.14 8.16 -17.64
N MET A 211 3.14 8.09 -18.52
CA MET A 211 2.51 9.31 -19.05
C MET A 211 1.55 9.95 -18.03
N ASP A 212 0.83 9.11 -17.27
CA ASP A 212 -0.07 9.54 -16.19
C ASP A 212 0.74 10.24 -15.07
N ASP A 213 1.89 9.67 -14.68
CA ASP A 213 2.84 10.30 -13.75
C ASP A 213 4.31 9.96 -14.10
N PRO A 214 5.03 10.86 -14.79
CA PRO A 214 6.42 10.63 -15.16
C PRO A 214 7.37 10.42 -13.98
N LEU A 215 7.05 10.91 -12.77
CA LEU A 215 7.89 10.68 -11.59
C LEU A 215 7.93 9.20 -11.18
N ARG A 216 6.96 8.38 -11.63
CA ARG A 216 6.99 6.92 -11.43
C ARG A 216 8.20 6.27 -12.09
N VAL A 217 8.78 6.87 -13.14
CA VAL A 217 10.05 6.40 -13.72
C VAL A 217 11.17 6.49 -12.68
N LEU A 218 11.33 7.65 -12.05
CA LEU A 218 12.38 7.89 -11.04
C LEU A 218 12.16 7.00 -9.81
N ARG A 219 10.90 6.86 -9.36
CA ARG A 219 10.54 5.98 -8.24
C ARG A 219 10.85 4.51 -8.53
N LEU A 220 10.51 4.02 -9.72
CA LEU A 220 10.77 2.64 -10.11
C LEU A 220 12.27 2.35 -10.14
N ILE A 221 13.07 3.27 -10.70
CA ILE A 221 14.54 3.19 -10.71
C ILE A 221 15.11 3.24 -9.30
N ARG A 222 14.64 4.15 -8.44
CA ARG A 222 15.11 4.29 -7.06
C ARG A 222 14.84 3.03 -6.25
N VAL A 223 13.60 2.55 -6.24
CA VAL A 223 13.23 1.35 -5.49
C VAL A 223 13.96 0.12 -6.03
N GLY A 224 14.03 -0.03 -7.36
CA GLY A 224 14.78 -1.11 -7.99
C GLY A 224 16.25 -1.11 -7.59
N SER A 225 16.91 0.05 -7.63
CA SER A 225 18.31 0.20 -7.22
C SER A 225 18.51 -0.08 -5.73
N LYS A 226 17.62 0.40 -4.86
CA LYS A 226 17.68 0.18 -3.41
C LYS A 226 17.59 -1.30 -3.04
N LEU A 227 16.74 -2.04 -3.74
CA LEU A 227 16.48 -3.46 -3.47
C LEU A 227 17.38 -4.41 -4.28
N GLY A 228 18.13 -3.90 -5.26
CA GLY A 228 18.89 -4.71 -6.21
C GLY A 228 18.01 -5.48 -7.19
N PHE A 229 16.83 -4.95 -7.52
CA PHE A 229 15.87 -5.55 -8.45
C PHE A 229 16.12 -5.04 -9.88
N SER A 230 15.86 -5.89 -10.87
CA SER A 230 15.97 -5.53 -12.28
C SER A 230 14.65 -4.95 -12.81
N ILE A 231 14.72 -3.90 -13.62
CA ILE A 231 13.51 -3.33 -14.25
C ILE A 231 13.06 -4.25 -15.39
N HIS A 232 11.75 -4.56 -15.44
CA HIS A 232 11.16 -5.38 -16.49
C HIS A 232 11.46 -4.79 -17.89
N PRO A 233 11.83 -5.60 -18.90
CA PRO A 233 12.29 -5.09 -20.20
C PRO A 233 11.33 -4.12 -20.89
N GLU A 234 10.02 -4.37 -20.77
CA GLU A 234 8.98 -3.51 -21.33
C GLU A 234 8.98 -2.12 -20.67
N ALA A 235 9.05 -2.06 -19.34
CA ALA A 235 9.16 -0.81 -18.61
C ALA A 235 10.47 -0.08 -18.96
N ALA A 236 11.59 -0.80 -19.02
CA ALA A 236 12.88 -0.23 -19.41
C ALA A 236 12.88 0.32 -20.85
N SER A 237 12.18 -0.33 -21.78
CA SER A 237 12.00 0.16 -23.15
C SER A 237 11.17 1.46 -23.16
N CYS A 238 10.07 1.49 -22.42
CA CYS A 238 9.21 2.66 -22.31
C CYS A 238 9.93 3.86 -21.69
N MET A 239 10.78 3.63 -20.68
CA MET A 239 11.60 4.68 -20.07
C MET A 239 12.52 5.39 -21.06
N ARG A 240 12.95 4.73 -22.15
CA ARG A 240 13.80 5.31 -23.21
C ARG A 240 13.02 6.04 -24.29
N ASN A 241 11.68 6.03 -24.22
CA ASN A 241 10.84 6.67 -25.22
C ASN A 241 10.95 8.20 -25.11
N ALA A 242 11.12 8.88 -26.24
CA ALA A 242 11.26 10.33 -26.30
C ALA A 242 10.06 11.09 -25.68
N GLN A 243 8.85 10.52 -25.73
CA GLN A 243 7.67 11.11 -25.10
C GLN A 243 7.80 11.13 -23.57
N ILE A 244 8.29 10.03 -22.98
CA ILE A 244 8.51 9.94 -21.52
C ILE A 244 9.62 10.90 -21.09
N HIS A 245 10.71 10.99 -21.85
CA HIS A 245 11.79 11.95 -21.59
C HIS A 245 11.28 13.40 -21.57
N ARG A 246 10.52 13.80 -22.60
CA ARG A 246 9.92 15.14 -22.65
C ARG A 246 8.95 15.38 -21.49
N ALA A 247 8.15 14.37 -21.13
CA ALA A 247 7.22 14.46 -20.02
C ALA A 247 7.95 14.65 -18.68
N LEU A 248 9.05 13.94 -18.45
CA LEU A 248 9.96 14.12 -17.31
C LEU A 248 10.56 15.52 -17.30
N GLU A 249 11.18 15.98 -18.39
CA GLU A 249 11.79 17.31 -18.51
C GLU A 249 10.82 18.43 -18.16
N THR A 250 9.56 18.30 -18.57
CA THR A 250 8.52 19.30 -18.29
C THR A 250 8.14 19.38 -16.81
N ILE A 251 8.25 18.28 -16.06
CA ILE A 251 7.84 18.17 -14.64
C ILE A 251 8.99 18.45 -13.68
N ILE A 252 10.24 18.29 -14.14
CA ILE A 252 11.45 18.58 -13.38
C ILE A 252 11.63 20.11 -13.27
N THR A 253 10.78 20.76 -12.48
CA THR A 253 11.22 21.95 -11.75
C THR A 253 12.17 21.49 -10.65
N ARG A 254 13.27 22.24 -10.40
CA ARG A 254 14.40 21.82 -9.55
C ARG A 254 13.99 21.30 -8.15
N ASP A 255 12.83 21.69 -7.63
CA ASP A 255 12.36 21.34 -6.28
C ASP A 255 11.75 19.93 -6.16
N ARG A 256 11.19 19.33 -7.22
CA ARG A 256 10.50 18.01 -7.13
C ARG A 256 11.43 16.81 -7.27
N VAL A 257 12.54 16.99 -7.99
CA VAL A 257 13.56 15.93 -8.16
C VAL A 257 14.30 15.65 -6.85
N GLY A 258 14.58 16.70 -6.06
CA GLY A 258 15.23 16.55 -4.76
C GLY A 258 14.44 15.64 -3.82
N ALA A 259 13.11 15.83 -3.75
CA ALA A 259 12.25 15.01 -2.89
C ALA A 259 12.24 13.52 -3.29
N GLU A 260 12.26 13.20 -4.59
CA GLU A 260 12.24 11.80 -5.05
C GLU A 260 13.62 11.12 -5.08
N LEU A 261 14.73 11.88 -5.06
CA LEU A 261 16.09 11.33 -5.04
C LEU A 261 16.74 11.31 -3.64
N ILE A 262 16.25 12.10 -2.69
CA ILE A 262 16.93 12.34 -1.38
C ILE A 262 16.17 11.69 -0.20
N MET A 263 14.93 11.22 -0.37
CA MET A 263 14.19 10.45 0.65
C MET A 263 14.30 8.93 0.47
#